data_AF-A0A0K3BR17-F1
#
_entry.id   AF-A0A0K3BR17-F1
#
_cell.length_a   1.000
_cell.length_b   1.000
_cell.length_c   1.000
_cell.angle_alpha   90.00
_cell.angle_beta   90.00
_cell.angle_gamma   90.00
#
_symmetry.space_group_name_H-M   'P 1'
#
loop_
_entity.id
_entity.type
_entity.pdbx_description
1 polymer ?
#
loop_
_entity_poly.entity_id
_entity_poly.type
_entity_poly.pdbx_seq_one_letter_code
_entity_poly.pdbx_strand_id
1 'polypeptide(L)' 'MSDADHGAIRDYLKRESDGMGNPGKKMVLNPRTGKFEVVSVNAAQTGDTAEITAEDMRSFAAVIRGC' A
#
# COMPACT_ATOMS: atom_id res chain seq x y z
N MET A 1 -20.85 15.79 1.07
CA MET A 1 -20.87 14.88 -0.10
C MET A 1 -19.43 14.43 -0.34
N SER A 2 -19.03 13.32 0.28
CA SER A 2 -17.67 12.79 0.13
C SER A 2 -17.69 11.69 -0.93
N ASP A 3 -17.85 12.08 -2.19
CA ASP A 3 -17.45 11.26 -3.35
C ASP A 3 -15.91 11.26 -3.43
N ALA A 4 -15.25 10.86 -2.34
CA ALA A 4 -13.81 10.77 -2.25
C ALA A 4 -13.34 9.58 -3.10
N ASP A 5 -13.21 9.83 -4.40
CA ASP A 5 -12.18 9.29 -5.28
C ASP A 5 -11.93 7.77 -5.23
N HIS A 6 -12.99 6.97 -5.24
CA HIS A 6 -12.84 5.54 -5.58
C HIS A 6 -12.56 5.32 -7.08
N GLY A 7 -12.54 6.38 -7.90
CA GLY A 7 -12.27 6.30 -9.34
C GLY A 7 -10.91 5.66 -9.64
N ALA A 8 -9.87 6.06 -8.91
CA ALA A 8 -8.52 5.52 -9.10
C ALA A 8 -8.44 4.01 -8.79
N ILE A 9 -9.13 3.54 -7.75
CA ILE A 9 -9.18 2.11 -7.39
C ILE A 9 -9.98 1.34 -8.44
N ARG A 10 -11.11 1.90 -8.89
CA ARG A 10 -11.95 1.26 -9.91
C ARG A 10 -11.22 1.10 -11.23
N ASP A 11 -10.52 2.14 -11.68
CA ASP A 11 -9.74 2.11 -12.91
C ASP A 11 -8.56 1.14 -12.79
N TYR A 12 -7.91 1.08 -11.63
CA TYR A 12 -6.85 0.12 -11.35
C TYR A 12 -7.36 -1.32 -11.48
N LEU A 13 -8.45 -1.66 -10.78
CA LEU A 13 -9.04 -3.00 -10.80
C LEU A 13 -9.54 -3.39 -12.20
N LYS A 14 -10.13 -2.44 -12.94
CA LYS A 14 -10.59 -2.68 -14.30
C LYS A 14 -9.43 -3.01 -15.24
N ARG A 15 -8.32 -2.28 -15.16
CA ARG A 15 -7.14 -2.58 -15.99
C ARG A 15 -6.48 -3.91 -15.65
N GLU A 16 -6.48 -4.29 -14.37
CA GLU A 16 -6.03 -5.63 -13.96
C GLU A 16 -6.95 -6.71 -14.51
N SER A 17 -8.27 -6.55 -14.41
CA SER A 17 -9.22 -7.53 -14.95
C SER A 17 -9.15 -7.66 -16.46
N ASP A 18 -8.84 -6.56 -17.16
CA ASP A 18 -8.65 -6.53 -18.60
C ASP A 18 -7.27 -7.07 -19.04
N GLY A 19 -6.42 -7.50 -18.10
CA GLY A 19 -5.09 -8.06 -18.37
C GLY A 19 -4.06 -7.03 -18.87
N MET A 20 -4.40 -5.75 -18.85
CA MET A 20 -3.53 -4.65 -19.29
C MET A 20 -2.46 -4.30 -18.25
N GLY A 21 -2.70 -4.67 -17.00
CA GLY A 21 -1.88 -4.31 -15.85
C GLY A 21 -1.82 -2.80 -15.58
N ASN A 22 -1.09 -2.45 -14.54
CA ASN A 22 -0.93 -1.08 -14.06
C ASN A 22 0.55 -0.67 -13.97
N PRO A 23 1.20 -0.32 -15.11
CA PRO A 23 2.61 0.04 -15.12
C PRO A 23 2.85 1.28 -14.26
N GLY A 24 3.79 1.17 -13.32
CA GLY A 24 4.15 2.27 -12.43
C GLY A 24 3.09 2.62 -11.37
N LYS A 25 2.05 1.79 -11.16
CA LYS A 25 1.09 1.96 -10.07
C LYS A 25 0.94 0.68 -9.26
N LYS A 26 0.74 0.81 -7.95
CA LYS A 26 0.49 -0.30 -7.03
C LYS A 26 -0.67 0.03 -6.12
N MET A 27 -1.52 -0.95 -5.85
CA MET A 27 -2.50 -0.84 -4.78
C MET A 27 -1.86 -1.29 -3.46
N VAL A 28 -1.96 -0.46 -2.43
CA VAL A 28 -1.37 -0.68 -1.11
C VAL A 28 -2.42 -0.47 -0.03
N LEU A 29 -2.28 -1.17 1.10
CA LEU A 29 -3.09 -0.93 2.29
C LEU A 29 -2.38 0.10 3.16
N ASN A 30 -3.06 1.21 3.45
CA ASN A 30 -2.57 2.20 4.40
C ASN A 30 -2.92 1.75 5.83
N PRO A 31 -1.95 1.37 6.67
CA PRO A 31 -2.22 0.84 8.01
C PRO A 31 -2.73 1.91 8.98
N ARG A 32 -2.51 3.20 8.71
CA ARG A 32 -3.01 4.29 9.56
C ARG A 32 -4.51 4.51 9.35
N THR A 33 -5.00 4.35 8.12
CA THR A 33 -6.40 4.60 7.76
C THR A 33 -7.22 3.32 7.59
N GLY A 34 -6.57 2.16 7.45
CA GLY A 34 -7.21 0.87 7.16
C GLY A 34 -7.80 0.77 5.75
N LYS A 35 -7.41 1.68 4.84
CA LYS A 35 -7.97 1.78 3.48
C LYS A 35 -6.96 1.39 2.41
N PHE A 36 -7.45 0.87 1.30
CA PHE A 36 -6.64 0.67 0.10
C PHE A 36 -6.47 1.97 -0.67
N GLU A 37 -5.25 2.19 -1.15
CA GLU A 37 -4.85 3.37 -1.91
C GLU A 37 -4.05 2.92 -3.15
N VAL A 38 -4.16 3.64 -4.26
CA VAL A 38 -3.36 3.38 -5.47
C VAL A 38 -2.22 4.40 -5.50
N VAL A 39 -1.00 3.92 -5.29
CA VAL A 39 0.20 4.74 -5.27
C VAL A 39 0.98 4.59 -6.58
N SER A 40 1.57 5.69 -7.06
CA SER A 40 2.54 5.63 -8.15
C SER A 40 3.87 5.14 -7.60
N VAL A 41 4.51 4.20 -8.29
CA VAL A 41 5.80 3.60 -7.91
C VAL A 41 6.90 4.67 -7.82
N ASN A 42 6.77 5.76 -8.60
CA ASN A 42 7.68 6.91 -8.53
C ASN A 42 7.28 7.95 -7.48
N ALA A 43 6.04 7.92 -6.99
CA ALA A 43 5.59 8.80 -5.90
C ALA A 43 5.84 8.19 -4.51
N ALA A 44 6.04 6.87 -4.42
CA ALA A 44 6.28 6.16 -3.16
C ALA A 44 7.61 6.55 -2.45
N GLN A 45 8.42 7.43 -3.02
CA GLN A 45 9.64 7.98 -2.39
C GLN A 45 9.40 9.28 -1.61
N THR A 46 8.15 9.74 -1.45
CA THR A 46 7.86 10.89 -0.57
C THR A 46 7.80 10.47 0.91
N GLY A 47 8.98 10.30 1.51
CA GLY A 47 9.33 10.73 2.87
C GLY A 47 8.56 10.23 4.12
N ASP A 48 7.51 9.41 4.01
CA ASP A 48 6.67 9.01 5.16
C ASP A 48 6.68 7.48 5.42
N THR A 49 7.67 6.77 4.88
CA THR A 49 7.98 5.40 5.30
C THR A 49 8.91 5.47 6.51
N ALA A 50 8.39 5.11 7.69
CA ALA A 50 9.22 4.95 8.88
C ALA A 50 10.35 3.96 8.60
N GLU A 51 11.58 4.33 8.94
CA GLU A 51 12.72 3.42 8.83
C GLU A 51 12.51 2.23 9.76
N ILE A 52 12.62 1.02 9.21
CA ILE A 52 12.59 -0.20 10.02
C ILE A 52 13.93 -0.32 10.74
N THR A 53 13.90 -0.26 12.07
CA THR A 53 15.09 -0.40 12.88
C THR A 53 15.38 -1.88 13.19
N ALA A 54 16.61 -2.17 13.62
CA ALA A 54 16.98 -3.50 14.11
C ALA A 54 16.16 -3.92 15.34
N GLU A 55 15.63 -2.97 16.11
CA GLU A 55 14.75 -3.24 17.24
C GLU A 55 13.36 -3.69 16.79
N ASP A 56 12.79 -3.04 15.77
CA ASP A 56 11.52 -3.46 15.17
C ASP A 56 11.58 -4.91 14.68
N MET A 57 12.66 -5.26 13.98
CA MET A 57 12.86 -6.64 13.49
C MET A 57 12.95 -7.67 14.62
N ARG A 58 13.58 -7.32 15.75
CA ARG A 58 13.67 -8.20 16.93
C ARG A 58 12.30 -8.40 17.58
N SER A 59 11.52 -7.32 17.70
CA SER A 59 10.15 -7.38 18.24
C SER A 59 9.24 -8.25 17.37
N PHE A 60 9.30 -8.12 16.04
CA PHE A 60 8.58 -9.00 15.13
C PHE A 60 9.02 -10.47 15.25
N ALA A 61 10.32 -10.74 15.36
CA ALA A 61 10.83 -12.10 15.52
C ALA A 61 10.40 -12.76 16.84
N ALA A 62 10.28 -11.97 17.92
CA ALA A 62 9.79 -12.45 19.20
C ALA A 62 8.31 -12.85 19.15
N VAL A 63 7.49 -12.09 18.40
CA VAL A 63 6.06 -12.39 18.19
C VAL A 63 5.88 -13.69 17.42
N ILE A 64 6.66 -13.93 16.36
CA ILE A 64 6.54 -15.14 15.52
C ILE A 64 6.98 -16.40 16.26
N ARG A 65 8.00 -16.30 17.14
CA ARG A 65 8.50 -17.43 17.93
C ARG A 65 7.65 -17.75 19.16
N GLY A 66 6.67 -16.91 19.49
CA GLY A 66 5.73 -17.09 20.60
C GLY A 66 4.45 -17.84 20.22
N CYS A 67 4.28 -18.24 18.95
CA CYS A 67 3.16 -19.05 18.45
C CYS A 67 3.53 -20.53 18.34
#